data_AF-A0A955WWB0-F1
#
_entry.id   AF-A0A955WWB0-F1
#
_cell.length_a   1.000
_cell.length_b   1.000
_cell.length_c   1.000
_cell.angle_alpha   90.00
_cell.angle_beta   90.00
_cell.angle_gamma   90.00
#
_symmetry.space_group_name_H-M   'P 1'
#
loop_
_entity.id
_entity.type
_entity.pdbx_description
1 polymer ?
#
loop_
_entity_poly.entity_id
_entity_poly.type
_entity_poly.pdbx_seq_one_letter_code
_entity_poly.pdbx_strand_id
1 'polypeptide(L)'
;DGSPESLARWQLEYGAEIGRAVVNCESEIVFVVLSRYHGGAYVVFSQTLNPRLTAVALEGSYASVIGGAPAATVVFAGEVRRRTAEAGGGAAARARITAELAARFDGVHTVERARQVGSVAQILSPAALRPFVIGRLAADHAEHGGHSPPPLNLARCPGSAPPGE
;
A
#
# COMPACT_ATOMS: atom_id res chain seq x y z
N ASP A 1 -3.14 6.39 -10.14
CA ASP A 1 -2.25 5.22 -10.32
C ASP A 1 -0.98 5.67 -11.07
N GLY A 2 -0.11 4.77 -11.53
CA GLY A 2 1.10 5.16 -12.27
C GLY A 2 0.90 5.39 -13.78
N SER A 3 -0.34 5.54 -14.27
CA SER A 3 -0.60 5.75 -15.70
C SER A 3 -0.15 7.14 -16.17
N PRO A 4 0.23 7.30 -17.45
CA PRO A 4 0.58 8.61 -18.01
C PRO A 4 -0.52 9.66 -17.81
N GLU A 5 -1.78 9.25 -17.98
CA GLU A 5 -2.96 10.10 -17.79
C GLU A 5 -3.06 10.62 -16.34
N SER A 6 -2.86 9.74 -15.36
CA SER A 6 -2.88 10.10 -13.93
C SER A 6 -1.69 10.98 -13.57
N LEU A 7 -0.49 10.67 -14.06
CA LEU A 7 0.72 11.45 -13.81
C LEU A 7 0.60 12.88 -14.36
N ALA A 8 -0.08 13.06 -15.50
CA ALA A 8 -0.40 14.38 -16.05
C ALA A 8 -1.48 15.12 -15.25
N ARG A 9 -2.31 14.40 -14.48
CA ARG A 9 -3.46 14.91 -13.74
C ARG A 9 -3.25 14.80 -12.22
N TRP A 10 -2.26 15.53 -11.73
CA TRP A 10 -2.01 15.81 -10.30
C TRP A 10 -1.70 14.61 -9.39
N GLN A 11 -1.43 13.42 -9.95
CA GLN A 11 -1.18 12.22 -9.14
C GLN A 11 0.00 12.37 -8.18
N LEU A 12 1.07 13.08 -8.57
CA LEU A 12 2.25 13.27 -7.74
C LEU A 12 1.97 14.27 -6.62
N GLU A 13 1.25 15.34 -6.94
CA GLU A 13 0.84 16.38 -5.99
C GLU A 13 -0.11 15.80 -4.94
N TYR A 14 -1.11 15.02 -5.35
CA TYR A 14 -1.99 14.33 -4.40
C TYR A 14 -1.24 13.32 -3.53
N GLY A 15 -0.26 12.60 -4.11
CA GLY A 15 0.61 11.72 -3.33
C GLY A 15 1.42 12.49 -2.28
N ALA A 16 1.99 13.64 -2.66
CA ALA A 16 2.74 14.51 -1.75
C ALA A 16 1.84 15.09 -0.65
N GLU A 17 0.59 15.44 -0.97
CA GLU A 17 -0.40 15.94 -0.01
C GLU A 17 -0.78 14.88 1.03
N ILE A 18 -0.91 13.61 0.63
CA ILE A 18 -1.09 12.49 1.58
C ILE A 18 0.12 12.40 2.51
N GLY A 19 1.34 12.43 1.96
CA GLY A 19 2.57 12.42 2.76
C GLY A 19 2.63 13.58 3.76
N ARG A 20 2.28 14.80 3.31
CA ARG A 20 2.19 15.99 4.16
C ARG A 20 1.16 15.83 5.27
N ALA A 21 -0.02 15.30 4.96
CA ALA A 21 -1.07 15.05 5.95
C ALA A 21 -0.62 14.01 6.99
N VAL A 22 0.04 12.93 6.56
CA VAL A 22 0.58 11.89 7.44
C VAL A 22 1.66 12.46 8.38
N VAL A 23 2.62 13.24 7.86
CA VAL A 23 3.69 13.84 8.66
C VAL A 23 3.15 14.82 9.71
N ASN A 24 2.13 15.63 9.34
CA ASN A 24 1.55 16.64 10.23
C ASN A 24 0.40 16.13 11.10
N CYS A 25 0.03 14.85 11.01
CA CYS A 25 -1.06 14.30 11.80
C CYS A 25 -0.64 14.20 13.27
N GLU A 26 -1.37 14.89 14.14
CA GLU A 26 -1.12 14.85 15.57
C GLU A 26 -1.89 13.73 16.26
N SER A 27 -2.92 13.14 15.65
CA SER A 27 -3.65 12.00 16.23
C SER A 27 -3.02 10.65 15.86
N GLU A 28 -3.39 9.59 16.56
CA GLU A 28 -3.04 8.21 16.20
C GLU A 28 -3.47 7.85 14.76
N ILE A 29 -2.56 7.26 13.98
CA ILE A 29 -2.85 6.70 12.66
C ILE A 29 -2.67 5.18 12.71
N VAL A 30 -3.75 4.44 12.49
CA VAL A 30 -3.70 2.98 12.32
C VAL A 30 -3.84 2.63 10.85
N PHE A 31 -2.75 2.23 10.21
CA PHE A 31 -2.73 1.80 8.82
C PHE A 31 -2.87 0.28 8.72
N VAL A 32 -4.00 -0.20 8.19
CA VAL A 32 -4.33 -1.64 8.13
C VAL A 32 -4.23 -2.18 6.70
N VAL A 33 -3.30 -3.09 6.45
CA VAL A 33 -3.19 -3.82 5.19
C VAL A 33 -4.16 -5.01 5.20
N LEU A 34 -5.24 -4.91 4.43
CA LEU A 34 -6.26 -5.97 4.36
C LEU A 34 -5.93 -7.07 3.34
N SER A 35 -5.36 -6.70 2.19
CA SER A 35 -5.14 -7.63 1.08
C SER A 35 -3.77 -7.50 0.46
N ARG A 36 -3.51 -6.41 -0.28
CA ARG A 36 -2.24 -6.17 -0.95
C ARG A 36 -1.76 -4.75 -0.73
N TYR A 37 -0.46 -4.62 -0.52
CA TYR A 37 0.22 -3.37 -0.31
C TYR A 37 1.44 -3.29 -1.21
N HIS A 38 1.50 -2.26 -2.06
CA HIS A 38 2.57 -2.09 -3.04
C HIS A 38 3.42 -0.83 -2.74
N GLY A 39 4.67 -0.83 -3.20
CA GLY A 39 5.70 0.15 -2.81
C GLY A 39 5.31 1.62 -2.96
N GLY A 40 4.48 1.98 -3.94
CA GLY A 40 3.99 3.36 -4.08
C GLY A 40 3.19 3.85 -2.86
N ALA A 41 2.37 2.98 -2.26
CA ALA A 41 1.64 3.30 -1.03
C ALA A 41 2.56 3.25 0.21
N TYR A 42 3.62 2.44 0.17
CA TYR A 42 4.62 2.39 1.25
C TYR A 42 5.30 3.72 1.53
N VAL A 43 5.61 4.47 0.48
CA VAL A 43 6.35 5.73 0.62
C VAL A 43 5.58 6.74 1.48
N VAL A 44 4.25 6.80 1.39
CA VAL A 44 3.43 7.79 2.10
C VAL A 44 2.84 7.29 3.42
N PHE A 45 2.88 5.98 3.69
CA PHE A 45 2.41 5.36 4.94
C PHE A 45 3.54 4.63 5.70
N SER A 46 4.79 5.05 5.50
CA SER A 46 5.92 4.53 6.26
C SER A 46 5.82 4.99 7.72
N GLN A 47 6.01 4.05 8.65
CA GLN A 47 6.08 4.34 10.10
C GLN A 47 7.21 5.31 10.45
N THR A 48 8.20 5.49 9.57
CA THR A 48 9.28 6.48 9.75
C THR A 48 8.82 7.93 9.56
N LEU A 49 7.67 8.16 8.92
CA LEU A 49 7.16 9.51 8.65
C LEU A 49 6.51 10.15 9.88
N ASN A 50 5.94 9.35 10.77
CA ASN A 50 5.25 9.84 11.95
C ASN A 50 5.30 8.78 13.06
N PRO A 51 5.81 9.10 14.27
CA PRO A 51 5.87 8.15 15.38
C PRO A 51 4.49 7.68 15.88
N ARG A 52 3.41 8.38 15.53
CA ARG A 52 2.01 8.02 15.83
C ARG A 52 1.36 7.16 14.74
N LEU A 53 2.09 6.82 13.68
CA LEU A 53 1.63 5.89 12.65
C LEU A 53 2.05 4.46 13.00
N THR A 54 1.05 3.60 13.19
CA THR A 54 1.25 2.15 13.34
C THR A 54 0.72 1.42 12.12
N ALA A 55 1.59 0.71 11.41
CA ALA A 55 1.21 -0.14 10.29
C ALA A 55 1.00 -1.58 10.75
N VAL A 56 -0.16 -2.16 10.44
CA VAL A 56 -0.53 -3.55 10.77
C VAL A 56 -1.05 -4.26 9.54
N ALA A 57 -0.92 -5.58 9.49
CA ALA A 57 -1.39 -6.39 8.37
C ALA A 57 -2.33 -7.51 8.84
N LEU A 58 -3.29 -7.89 8.00
CA LEU A 58 -4.06 -9.12 8.24
C LEU A 58 -3.28 -10.35 7.78
N GLU A 59 -3.48 -11.46 8.49
CA GLU A 59 -3.04 -12.78 8.04
C GLU A 59 -3.52 -13.05 6.60
N GLY A 60 -2.62 -13.56 5.77
CA GLY A 60 -2.91 -13.83 4.35
C GLY A 60 -2.85 -12.60 3.42
N SER A 61 -2.51 -11.41 3.93
CA SER A 61 -2.22 -10.25 3.08
C SER A 61 -0.80 -10.30 2.51
N TYR A 62 -0.50 -9.40 1.55
CA TYR A 62 0.77 -9.33 0.82
C TYR A 62 1.35 -7.92 0.84
N ALA A 63 2.68 -7.82 0.89
CA ALA A 63 3.39 -6.55 0.83
C ALA A 63 4.59 -6.67 -0.13
N SER A 64 4.62 -5.86 -1.19
CA SER A 64 5.68 -5.89 -2.21
C SER A 64 6.08 -4.49 -2.69
N VAL A 65 7.26 -4.34 -3.31
CA VAL A 65 7.65 -3.07 -3.94
C VAL A 65 6.94 -2.89 -5.29
N ILE A 66 6.81 -3.97 -6.05
CA ILE A 66 6.21 -4.01 -7.39
C ILE A 66 5.26 -5.21 -7.47
N GLY A 67 4.18 -5.09 -8.24
CA GLY A 67 3.29 -6.23 -8.48
C GLY A 67 3.95 -7.30 -9.37
N GLY A 68 3.47 -8.53 -9.29
CA GLY A 68 4.00 -9.66 -10.05
C GLY A 68 3.94 -9.46 -11.56
N ALA A 69 2.86 -8.90 -12.11
CA ALA A 69 2.73 -8.69 -13.55
C ALA A 69 3.79 -7.72 -14.13
N PRO A 70 4.01 -6.52 -13.55
CA PRO A 70 5.11 -5.68 -13.98
C PRO A 70 6.48 -6.32 -13.69
N ALA A 71 6.66 -7.01 -12.57
CA ALA A 71 7.90 -7.74 -12.27
C ALA A 71 8.22 -8.83 -13.32
N ALA A 72 7.24 -9.61 -13.75
CA ALA A 72 7.39 -10.60 -14.83
C ALA A 72 7.88 -9.98 -16.13
N THR A 73 7.41 -8.76 -16.41
CA THR A 73 7.76 -8.05 -17.64
C THR A 73 9.14 -7.41 -17.59
N VAL A 74 9.54 -6.85 -16.44
CA VAL A 74 10.79 -6.07 -16.32
C VAL A 74 11.93 -6.85 -15.66
N VAL A 75 11.66 -7.59 -14.58
CA VAL A 75 12.66 -8.36 -13.82
C VAL A 75 12.92 -9.71 -14.49
N PHE A 76 11.87 -10.37 -14.99
CA PHE A 76 11.97 -11.72 -15.57
C PHE A 76 11.94 -11.75 -17.10
N ALA A 77 12.20 -10.63 -17.77
CA ALA A 77 12.11 -10.52 -19.22
C ALA A 77 12.92 -11.59 -19.97
N GLY A 78 14.12 -11.92 -19.48
CA GLY A 78 14.99 -12.95 -20.04
C GLY A 78 14.42 -14.36 -19.89
N GLU A 79 13.95 -14.69 -18.70
CA GLU A 79 13.36 -16.00 -18.38
C GLU A 79 12.04 -16.22 -19.13
N VAL A 80 11.20 -15.18 -19.24
CA VAL A 80 9.98 -15.21 -20.07
C VAL A 80 10.33 -15.55 -21.52
N ARG A 81 11.33 -14.88 -22.11
CA ARG A 81 11.76 -15.15 -23.50
C ARG A 81 12.24 -16.59 -23.67
N ARG A 82 13.13 -17.05 -22.78
CA ARG A 82 13.71 -18.40 -22.83
C ARG A 82 12.64 -19.47 -22.76
N ARG A 83 11.79 -19.43 -21.72
CA ARG A 83 10.71 -20.41 -21.53
C ARG A 83 9.65 -20.34 -22.64
N THR A 84 9.40 -19.15 -23.19
CA THR A 84 8.45 -19.01 -24.31
C THR A 84 8.98 -19.71 -25.56
N ALA A 85 10.28 -19.57 -25.85
CA ALA A 85 10.91 -20.27 -26.96
C ALA A 85 10.90 -21.80 -26.77
N GLU A 86 11.20 -22.27 -25.55
CA GLU A 86 11.13 -23.69 -25.18
C GLU A 86 9.70 -24.26 -25.30
N ALA A 87 8.67 -23.44 -25.07
CA ALA A 87 7.27 -23.82 -25.18
C ALA A 87 6.69 -23.72 -26.61
N GLY A 88 7.55 -23.61 -27.65
CA GLY A 88 7.13 -23.52 -29.05
C GLY A 88 6.75 -22.11 -29.52
N GLY A 89 7.01 -21.09 -28.71
CA GLY A 89 6.75 -19.69 -29.06
C GLY A 89 5.28 -19.26 -28.97
N GLY A 90 5.01 -18.05 -29.46
CA GLY A 90 3.65 -17.52 -29.58
C GLY A 90 3.13 -16.75 -28.37
N ALA A 91 2.07 -15.97 -28.60
CA ALA A 91 1.48 -15.07 -27.61
C ALA A 91 0.88 -15.82 -26.42
N ALA A 92 0.25 -16.97 -26.65
CA ALA A 92 -0.37 -17.78 -25.60
C ALA A 92 0.66 -18.36 -24.61
N ALA A 93 1.77 -18.91 -25.13
CA ALA A 93 2.86 -19.40 -24.29
C ALA A 93 3.48 -18.26 -23.47
N ARG A 94 3.74 -17.12 -24.11
CA ARG A 94 4.25 -15.92 -23.44
C ARG A 94 3.33 -15.46 -22.31
N ALA A 95 2.03 -15.35 -22.57
CA ALA A 95 1.05 -14.91 -21.57
C ALA A 95 1.01 -15.86 -20.37
N ARG A 96 0.97 -17.18 -20.60
CA ARG A 96 0.99 -18.21 -19.54
C ARG A 96 2.24 -18.12 -18.67
N ILE A 97 3.42 -18.02 -19.29
CA ILE A 97 4.70 -17.96 -18.57
C ILE A 97 4.84 -16.65 -17.79
N THR A 98 4.42 -15.53 -18.38
CA THR A 98 4.40 -14.24 -17.68
C THR A 98 3.50 -14.31 -16.45
N ALA A 99 2.30 -14.91 -16.56
CA ALA A 99 1.38 -15.07 -15.44
C ALA A 99 1.95 -16.00 -14.34
N GLU A 100 2.60 -17.10 -14.72
CA GLU A 100 3.27 -18.01 -13.78
C GLU A 100 4.37 -17.30 -12.99
N LEU A 101 5.26 -16.57 -13.68
CA LEU A 101 6.36 -15.84 -13.03
C LEU A 101 5.85 -14.68 -12.19
N ALA A 102 4.78 -14.01 -12.63
CA ALA A 102 4.11 -12.98 -11.85
C ALA A 102 3.56 -13.55 -10.53
N ALA A 103 2.83 -14.68 -10.59
CA ALA A 103 2.30 -15.34 -9.40
C ALA A 103 3.41 -15.81 -8.46
N ARG A 104 4.50 -16.36 -9.02
CA ARG A 104 5.68 -16.74 -8.22
C ARG A 104 6.29 -15.53 -7.52
N PHE A 105 6.43 -14.41 -8.22
CA PHE A 105 6.99 -13.19 -7.64
C PHE A 105 6.11 -12.64 -6.51
N ASP A 106 4.79 -12.61 -6.71
CA ASP A 106 3.84 -12.21 -5.67
C ASP A 106 3.95 -13.12 -4.43
N GLY A 107 4.13 -14.42 -4.62
CA GLY A 107 4.29 -15.39 -3.53
C GLY A 107 5.57 -15.23 -2.69
N VAL A 108 6.60 -14.55 -3.20
CA VAL A 108 7.84 -14.25 -2.43
C VAL A 108 7.66 -13.05 -1.50
N HIS A 109 6.70 -12.17 -1.80
CA HIS A 109 6.51 -10.90 -1.12
C HIS A 109 5.41 -10.99 -0.08
N THR A 110 5.79 -11.34 1.16
CA THR A 110 4.84 -11.62 2.23
C THR A 110 4.88 -10.57 3.34
N VAL A 111 3.81 -10.47 4.12
CA VAL A 111 3.73 -9.55 5.27
C VAL A 111 4.63 -9.97 6.43
N GLU A 112 5.01 -11.24 6.53
CA GLU A 112 6.00 -11.73 7.50
C GLU A 112 7.36 -11.08 7.26
N ARG A 113 7.78 -10.96 6.00
CA ARG A 113 9.01 -10.24 5.67
C ARG A 113 8.88 -8.76 5.97
N ALA A 114 7.74 -8.14 5.63
CA ALA A 114 7.48 -6.74 5.96
C ALA A 114 7.54 -6.49 7.48
N ARG A 115 7.09 -7.44 8.29
CA ARG A 115 7.24 -7.41 9.75
C ARG A 115 8.70 -7.55 10.20
N GLN A 116 9.44 -8.52 9.64
CA GLN A 116 10.85 -8.75 9.98
C GLN A 116 11.73 -7.52 9.74
N VAL A 117 11.44 -6.74 8.70
CA VAL A 117 12.19 -5.52 8.36
C VAL A 117 11.62 -4.25 9.02
N GLY A 118 10.59 -4.37 9.86
CA GLY A 118 10.00 -3.25 10.61
C GLY A 118 9.02 -2.37 9.81
N SER A 119 8.69 -2.74 8.57
CA SER A 119 7.69 -2.03 7.75
C SER A 119 6.24 -2.24 8.23
N VAL A 120 5.98 -3.34 8.95
CA VAL A 120 4.70 -3.66 9.59
C VAL A 120 4.98 -4.02 11.04
N ALA A 121 4.29 -3.39 11.99
CA ALA A 121 4.49 -3.65 13.41
C ALA A 121 3.99 -5.05 13.83
N GLN A 122 2.83 -5.46 13.30
CA GLN A 122 2.21 -6.74 13.66
C GLN A 122 1.33 -7.31 12.55
N ILE A 123 1.16 -8.62 12.59
CA ILE A 123 0.22 -9.37 11.76
C ILE A 123 -0.92 -9.82 12.67
N LEU A 124 -2.15 -9.53 12.27
CA LEU A 124 -3.36 -9.79 13.03
C LEU A 124 -4.22 -10.85 12.34
N SER A 125 -4.80 -11.74 13.13
CA SER A 125 -5.93 -12.53 12.65
C SER A 125 -7.15 -11.62 12.41
N PRO A 126 -8.08 -11.99 11.50
CA PRO A 126 -9.28 -11.20 11.26
C PRO A 126 -10.12 -10.93 12.52
N ALA A 127 -10.17 -11.89 13.45
CA ALA A 127 -10.88 -11.75 14.72
C ALA A 127 -10.22 -10.74 15.68
N ALA A 128 -8.90 -10.58 15.59
CA ALA A 128 -8.14 -9.65 16.43
C ALA A 128 -8.21 -8.20 15.95
N LEU A 129 -8.58 -7.95 14.68
CA LEU A 129 -8.58 -6.61 14.09
C LEU A 129 -9.49 -5.63 14.84
N ARG A 130 -10.75 -6.02 15.10
CA ARG A 130 -11.72 -5.14 15.76
C ARG A 130 -11.28 -4.78 17.19
N PRO A 131 -10.93 -5.74 18.07
CA PRO A 131 -10.40 -5.41 19.39
C PRO A 131 -9.14 -4.53 19.34
N PHE A 132 -8.23 -4.80 18.40
CA PHE A 132 -7.01 -4.02 18.24
C PHE A 132 -7.30 -2.55 17.90
N VAL A 133 -8.13 -2.29 16.89
CA VAL A 133 -8.47 -0.92 16.47
C VAL A 133 -9.20 -0.17 17.58
N ILE A 134 -10.16 -0.83 18.26
CA ILE A 134 -10.85 -0.23 19.41
C ILE A 134 -9.85 0.16 20.50
N GLY A 135 -8.88 -0.71 20.80
CA GLY A 135 -7.85 -0.43 21.80
C GLY A 135 -6.99 0.78 21.45
N ARG A 136 -6.52 0.89 20.19
CA ARG A 136 -5.73 2.03 19.73
C ARG A 136 -6.51 3.34 19.81
N LEU A 137 -7.75 3.34 19.32
CA LEU A 137 -8.61 4.53 19.36
C LEU A 137 -9.00 4.93 20.78
N ALA A 138 -9.24 3.97 21.68
CA ALA A 138 -9.52 4.26 23.07
C ALA A 138 -8.30 4.87 23.79
N ALA A 139 -7.08 4.39 23.49
CA ALA A 139 -5.85 4.96 24.02
C ALA A 139 -5.63 6.39 23.52
N ASP A 140 -5.76 6.62 22.20
CA ASP A 140 -5.66 7.96 21.60
C ASP A 140 -6.68 8.93 22.20
N HIS A 141 -7.94 8.48 22.37
CA HIS A 141 -8.99 9.27 23.00
C HIS A 141 -8.67 9.64 24.45
N ALA A 142 -8.09 8.71 25.22
CA ALA A 142 -7.69 8.97 26.60
C ALA A 142 -6.54 9.96 26.70
N GLU A 143 -5.56 9.88 25.79
CA GLU A 143 -4.42 10.81 25.72
C GLU A 143 -4.84 12.24 25.35
N HIS A 144 -5.83 12.40 24.46
CA HIS A 144 -6.29 13.70 23.96
C HIS A 144 -7.55 14.25 24.66
N GLY A 145 -7.95 13.63 25.78
CA GLY A 145 -8.90 14.14 26.78
C GLY A 145 -9.95 15.14 26.27
N GLY A 146 -11.02 14.64 25.64
CA GLY A 146 -12.24 15.43 25.39
C GLY A 146 -12.17 16.52 24.33
N HIS A 147 -11.04 16.72 23.62
CA HIS A 147 -11.05 17.53 22.42
C HIS A 147 -11.81 16.78 21.33
N SER A 148 -13.12 17.03 21.20
CA SER A 148 -13.85 16.66 19.99
C SER A 148 -13.23 17.47 18.87
N PRO A 149 -12.45 16.88 17.93
CA PRO A 149 -11.95 17.64 16.81
C PRO A 149 -13.16 18.25 16.11
N PRO A 150 -13.08 19.52 15.64
CA PRO A 150 -14.15 20.08 14.86
C PRO A 150 -14.46 19.12 13.71
N PRO A 151 -15.75 18.91 13.38
CA PRO A 151 -16.13 17.96 12.34
C PRO A 151 -15.32 18.21 11.08
N LEU A 152 -14.84 17.14 10.44
CA LEU A 152 -14.05 17.21 9.22
C LEU A 152 -14.78 18.09 8.20
N ASN A 153 -14.24 19.29 7.97
CA ASN A 153 -14.80 20.21 7.01
C ASN A 153 -14.27 19.83 5.62
N LEU A 154 -15.01 18.97 4.92
CA LEU A 154 -14.65 18.48 3.59
C LEU A 154 -14.50 19.62 2.55
N ALA A 155 -15.08 20.79 2.79
CA ALA A 155 -14.92 21.97 1.93
C ALA A 155 -13.55 22.66 2.08
N ARG A 156 -12.78 22.31 3.11
CA ARG A 156 -11.41 22.79 3.33
C ARG A 156 -10.34 21.79 2.86
N CYS A 157 -10.74 20.61 2.39
CA CYS A 157 -9.79 19.65 1.83
C CYS A 157 -9.28 20.18 0.47
N PRO A 158 -7.97 20.33 0.28
CA PRO A 158 -7.42 20.73 -1.02
C PRO A 158 -7.87 19.74 -2.11
N GLY A 159 -8.45 20.26 -3.21
CA GLY A 159 -9.03 19.47 -4.30
C GLY A 159 -10.54 19.26 -4.26
N SER A 160 -11.26 19.84 -3.28
CA SER A 160 -12.74 19.80 -3.24
C SER A 160 -13.43 20.71 -4.25
N ALA A 161 -12.69 21.63 -4.87
CA ALA A 161 -13.16 22.37 -6.04
C ALA A 161 -12.96 21.48 -7.28
N PRO A 162 -13.97 21.31 -8.15
CA PRO A 162 -13.75 20.66 -9.44
C PRO A 162 -12.60 21.39 -10.17
N PRO A 163 -11.72 20.66 -10.90
CA PRO A 163 -10.72 21.33 -11.71
C PRO A 163 -11.42 22.33 -12.62
N GLY A 164 -10.98 23.59 -12.56
CA GLY A 164 -11.52 24.66 -13.38
C GLY A 164 -11.45 24.29 -14.86
N GLU A 165 -12.46 24.74 -15.61
CA GLU A 165 -12.59 24.64 -17.06
C GLU A 165 -11.33 25.08 -17.82
#